data_AF-A0A7S2IYD3-F1
#
_entry.id   AF-A0A7S2IYD3-F1
#
_cell.length_a   1.000
_cell.length_b   1.000
_cell.length_c   1.000
_cell.angle_alpha   90.00
_cell.angle_beta   90.00
_cell.angle_gamma   90.00
#
_symmetry.space_group_name_H-M   'P 1'
#
loop_
_entity.id
_entity.type
_entity.pdbx_description
1 polymer ?
#
loop_
_entity_poly.entity_id
_entity_poly.type
_entity_poly.pdbx_seq_one_letter_code
_entity_poly.pdbx_strand_id
1 'polypeptide(L)'
;SLEVQGPVISKFGFEASRQGVMESVKAFTPEINALPEVTWRNNLLAYLVDPAQQQKVATGRQAAPVGVLPSRKARPDPSEWPEGIPGHVWVVTGGKDKGGIIVRSGKDPKSAQLDKRLATGAIIEELEKDEDRIKYEKITGDGPDMGWVSMTFKTTVLIEPLWFDLEEEVTFKDTYKVVHDRVAMRAQPNKDAKMVSAEVKGSKVRGTVIEQDGVKWLKVAVHNVKDTKEGFMMIDGASVGLGVLLQKV
;
A
#
# COMPACT_ATOMS: atom_id res chain seq x y z
N SER A 1 10.92 4.31 -22.23
CA SER A 1 9.76 4.84 -21.47
C SER A 1 8.60 3.85 -21.44
N LEU A 2 8.26 3.18 -22.54
CA LEU A 2 7.14 2.21 -22.59
C LEU A 2 7.28 0.98 -21.70
N GLU A 3 8.50 0.47 -21.50
CA GLU A 3 8.75 -0.64 -20.57
C GLU A 3 8.26 -0.31 -19.14
N VAL A 4 8.31 0.98 -18.76
CA VAL A 4 7.83 1.47 -17.47
C VAL A 4 6.38 1.94 -17.56
N GLN A 5 6.01 2.67 -18.61
CA GLN A 5 4.69 3.31 -18.74
C GLN A 5 3.59 2.35 -19.15
N GLY A 6 3.87 1.38 -20.03
CA GLY A 6 2.91 0.44 -20.59
C GLY A 6 2.13 -0.36 -19.54
N PRO A 7 2.83 -1.01 -18.57
CA PRO A 7 2.16 -1.72 -17.47
C PRO A 7 1.31 -0.81 -16.58
N VAL A 8 1.65 0.48 -16.49
CA VAL A 8 0.90 1.44 -15.67
C VAL A 8 -0.38 1.86 -16.39
N ILE A 9 -0.30 2.31 -17.64
CA ILE A 9 -1.46 2.84 -18.36
C ILE A 9 -2.51 1.76 -18.68
N SER A 10 -2.07 0.50 -18.82
CA SER A 10 -2.97 -0.64 -19.04
C SER A 10 -3.92 -0.88 -17.88
N LYS A 11 -3.48 -0.56 -16.65
CA LYS A 11 -4.33 -0.65 -15.45
C LYS A 11 -5.50 0.35 -15.47
N PHE A 12 -5.36 1.42 -16.24
CA PHE A 12 -6.36 2.47 -16.39
C PHE A 12 -7.13 2.37 -17.70
N GLY A 13 -7.04 1.23 -18.40
CA GLY A 13 -7.83 0.93 -19.59
C GLY A 13 -7.23 1.41 -20.91
N PHE A 14 -5.99 1.90 -20.92
CA PHE A 14 -5.28 2.31 -22.14
C PHE A 14 -4.41 1.18 -22.69
N GLU A 15 -4.24 1.12 -24.01
CA GLU A 15 -3.36 0.12 -24.62
C GLU A 15 -1.90 0.28 -24.15
N ALA A 16 -1.16 -0.82 -23.94
CA ALA A 16 0.27 -0.82 -23.64
C ALA A 16 1.15 -0.40 -24.84
N SER A 17 0.79 0.66 -25.54
CA SER A 17 1.39 1.10 -26.80
C SER A 17 1.74 2.60 -26.73
N ARG A 18 2.54 3.09 -27.69
CA ARG A 18 2.77 4.54 -27.83
C ARG A 18 1.45 5.30 -27.98
N GLN A 19 0.49 4.70 -28.68
CA GLN A 19 -0.82 5.28 -28.89
C GLN A 19 -1.61 5.34 -27.59
N GLY A 20 -1.64 4.27 -26.80
CA GLY A 20 -2.31 4.27 -25.49
C GLY A 20 -1.68 5.26 -24.50
N VAL A 21 -0.36 5.51 -24.57
CA VAL A 21 0.27 6.60 -23.80
C VAL A 21 -0.27 7.97 -24.24
N MET A 22 -0.41 8.20 -25.55
CA MET A 22 -0.96 9.47 -26.05
C MET A 22 -2.44 9.63 -25.67
N GLU A 23 -3.22 8.55 -25.71
CA GLU A 23 -4.62 8.54 -25.32
C GLU A 23 -4.79 8.78 -23.81
N SER A 24 -3.92 8.21 -22.97
CA SER A 24 -3.96 8.46 -21.53
C SER A 24 -3.65 9.91 -21.18
N VAL A 25 -2.69 10.53 -21.87
CA VAL A 25 -2.40 11.95 -21.72
C VAL A 25 -3.59 12.81 -22.16
N LYS A 26 -4.24 12.47 -23.28
CA LYS A 26 -5.43 13.19 -23.76
C LYS A 26 -6.64 13.05 -22.83
N ALA A 27 -6.72 11.96 -22.05
CA ALA A 27 -7.79 11.75 -21.09
C ALA A 27 -7.75 12.75 -19.91
N PHE A 28 -6.60 13.38 -19.65
CA PHE A 28 -6.50 14.51 -18.73
C PHE A 28 -6.98 15.79 -19.43
N THR A 29 -8.29 15.99 -19.47
CA THR A 29 -8.87 17.21 -20.05
C THR A 29 -8.47 18.45 -19.24
N PRO A 30 -8.54 19.67 -19.80
CA PRO A 30 -8.30 20.91 -19.06
C PRO A 30 -9.13 21.01 -17.77
N GLU A 31 -10.37 20.52 -17.79
CA GLU A 31 -11.27 20.50 -16.63
C GLU A 31 -10.77 19.55 -15.53
N ILE A 32 -10.27 18.36 -15.91
CA ILE A 32 -9.67 17.41 -14.96
C ILE A 32 -8.37 17.98 -14.38
N ASN A 33 -7.53 18.61 -15.21
CA ASN A 33 -6.29 19.24 -14.75
C ASN A 33 -6.53 20.44 -13.83
N ALA A 34 -7.69 21.08 -13.93
CA ALA A 34 -8.13 22.16 -13.05
C ALA A 34 -8.69 21.67 -11.70
N LEU A 35 -8.94 20.36 -11.52
CA LEU A 35 -9.37 19.82 -10.23
C LEU A 35 -8.24 20.01 -9.20
N PRO A 36 -8.53 20.58 -8.01
CA PRO A 36 -7.51 20.86 -7.00
C PRO A 36 -6.64 19.64 -6.67
N GLU A 37 -7.26 18.45 -6.64
CA GLU A 37 -6.62 17.19 -6.32
C GLU A 37 -5.71 16.62 -7.44
N VAL A 38 -5.90 17.06 -8.68
CA VAL A 38 -5.03 16.70 -9.80
C VAL A 38 -3.92 17.74 -9.91
N THR A 39 -4.26 19.02 -9.76
CA THR A 39 -3.31 20.13 -9.79
C THR A 39 -2.20 19.98 -8.74
N TRP A 40 -2.53 19.70 -7.47
CA TRP A 40 -1.50 19.54 -6.43
C TRP A 40 -0.63 18.29 -6.67
N ARG A 41 -1.18 17.16 -7.13
CA ARG A 41 -0.42 15.94 -7.45
C ARG A 41 0.54 16.17 -8.61
N ASN A 42 0.10 16.87 -9.65
CA ASN A 42 0.96 17.24 -10.78
C ASN A 42 2.07 18.20 -10.34
N ASN A 43 1.76 19.18 -9.49
CA ASN A 43 2.75 20.10 -8.93
C ASN A 43 3.77 19.38 -8.04
N LEU A 44 3.30 18.43 -7.21
CA LEU A 44 4.16 17.60 -6.38
C LEU A 44 5.06 16.72 -7.25
N LEU A 45 4.51 16.06 -8.27
CA LEU A 45 5.30 15.22 -9.17
C LEU A 45 6.36 16.04 -9.91
N ALA A 46 5.99 17.21 -10.46
CA ALA A 46 6.92 18.12 -11.11
C ALA A 46 8.06 18.52 -10.16
N TYR A 47 7.73 18.85 -8.91
CA TYR A 47 8.73 19.15 -7.88
C TYR A 47 9.63 17.95 -7.55
N LEU A 48 9.08 16.74 -7.42
CA LEU A 48 9.85 15.55 -7.06
C LEU A 48 10.87 15.14 -8.14
N VAL A 49 10.67 15.54 -9.40
CA VAL A 49 11.55 15.21 -10.52
C VAL A 49 12.42 16.39 -11.01
N ASP A 50 12.33 17.56 -10.39
CA ASP A 50 13.13 18.75 -10.74
C ASP A 50 14.05 19.18 -9.58
N PRO A 51 15.35 18.79 -9.61
CA PRO A 51 16.33 19.18 -8.60
C PRO A 51 16.50 20.71 -8.45
N ALA A 52 16.34 21.48 -9.53
CA ALA A 52 16.46 22.93 -9.46
C ALA A 52 15.28 23.55 -8.72
N GLN A 53 14.08 22.99 -8.87
CA GLN A 53 12.91 23.40 -8.11
C GLN A 53 13.04 23.03 -6.62
N GLN A 54 13.57 21.84 -6.33
CA GLN A 54 13.90 21.40 -4.96
C GLN A 54 14.89 22.37 -4.29
N GLN A 55 15.94 22.79 -5.00
CA GLN A 55 16.91 23.76 -4.48
C GLN A 55 16.34 25.17 -4.26
N LYS A 56 15.35 25.60 -5.07
CA LYS A 56 14.67 26.88 -4.84
C LYS A 56 13.82 26.83 -3.57
N VAL A 57 13.16 25.72 -3.30
CA VAL A 57 12.39 25.51 -2.06
C VAL A 57 13.33 25.44 -0.86
N ALA A 58 14.44 24.70 -0.97
CA ALA A 58 15.52 24.61 0.01
C ALA A 58 15.99 25.97 0.54
N THR A 59 16.24 26.88 -0.41
CA THR A 59 16.83 28.20 -0.17
C THR A 59 15.78 29.24 0.22
N GLY A 60 14.52 28.83 0.42
CA GLY A 60 13.41 29.72 0.73
C GLY A 60 13.01 30.66 -0.40
N ARG A 61 13.53 30.44 -1.62
CA ARG A 61 13.21 31.25 -2.82
C ARG A 61 11.84 30.92 -3.41
N GLN A 62 11.28 29.77 -3.05
CA GLN A 62 9.96 29.31 -3.47
C GLN A 62 9.28 28.53 -2.34
N ALA A 63 7.95 28.61 -2.24
CA ALA A 63 7.19 27.75 -1.32
C ALA A 63 7.16 26.30 -1.83
N ALA A 64 7.26 25.34 -0.92
CA ALA A 64 7.07 23.93 -1.25
C ALA A 64 5.64 23.70 -1.76
N PRO A 65 5.43 22.88 -2.82
CA PRO A 65 4.08 22.47 -3.19
C PRO A 65 3.38 21.70 -2.07
N VAL A 66 2.05 21.73 -2.08
CA VAL A 66 1.23 20.95 -1.15
C VAL A 66 1.54 19.47 -1.34
N GLY A 67 1.72 18.73 -0.24
CA GLY A 67 2.05 17.30 -0.26
C GLY A 67 3.55 16.99 -0.28
N VAL A 68 4.42 18.01 -0.33
CA VAL A 68 5.84 17.78 -0.04
C VAL A 68 5.97 17.34 1.41
N LEU A 69 6.61 16.19 1.57
CA LEU A 69 6.89 15.61 2.86
C LEU A 69 7.74 16.56 3.70
N PRO A 70 7.36 16.84 4.96
CA PRO A 70 8.15 17.66 5.86
C PRO A 70 9.65 17.33 5.90
N SER A 71 10.03 16.05 5.92
CA SER A 71 11.43 15.62 5.90
C SER A 71 12.18 16.09 4.64
N ARG A 72 11.49 16.08 3.48
CA ARG A 72 12.00 16.50 2.17
C ARG A 72 12.08 18.02 2.06
N LYS A 73 11.22 18.74 2.77
CA LYS A 73 11.34 20.20 2.92
C LYS A 73 12.56 20.57 3.76
N ALA A 74 12.83 19.81 4.84
CA ALA A 74 13.98 20.03 5.70
C ALA A 74 15.31 19.60 5.05
N ARG A 75 15.27 18.56 4.20
CA ARG A 75 16.42 18.02 3.45
C ARG A 75 16.07 17.94 1.97
N PRO A 76 16.33 19.02 1.22
CA PRO A 76 15.90 19.13 -0.16
C PRO A 76 16.83 18.38 -1.13
N ASP A 77 18.06 18.11 -0.73
CA ASP A 77 19.01 17.30 -1.52
C ASP A 77 18.66 15.81 -1.38
N PRO A 78 18.30 15.12 -2.47
CA PRO A 78 18.01 13.69 -2.45
C PRO A 78 19.16 12.81 -1.94
N SER A 79 20.41 13.26 -2.05
CA SER A 79 21.57 12.54 -1.53
C SER A 79 21.71 12.62 0.00
N GLU A 80 21.03 13.57 0.65
CA GLU A 80 20.99 13.73 2.11
C GLU A 80 19.79 13.00 2.75
N TRP A 81 18.98 12.34 1.94
CA TRP A 81 17.86 11.56 2.40
C TRP A 81 18.37 10.30 3.11
N PRO A 82 17.90 10.03 4.34
CA PRO A 82 18.32 8.82 5.05
C PRO A 82 17.98 7.58 4.21
N GLU A 83 18.98 6.75 3.93
CA GLU A 83 18.79 5.44 3.33
C GLU A 83 17.88 4.60 4.23
N GLY A 84 16.89 3.93 3.64
CA GLY A 84 15.96 3.05 4.36
C GLY A 84 14.82 3.73 5.12
N ILE A 85 14.69 5.07 5.04
CA ILE A 85 13.45 5.76 5.43
C ILE A 85 12.85 6.35 4.16
N PRO A 86 12.13 5.54 3.34
CA PRO A 86 11.23 6.16 2.38
C PRO A 86 10.25 6.96 3.23
N GLY A 87 9.95 8.19 2.86
CA GLY A 87 9.06 9.04 3.64
C GLY A 87 7.67 8.41 3.72
N HIS A 88 7.50 7.48 4.66
CA HIS A 88 6.32 6.66 4.82
C HIS A 88 5.22 7.60 5.24
N VAL A 89 4.19 7.65 4.42
CA VAL A 89 3.01 8.45 4.73
C VAL A 89 1.97 7.52 5.27
N TRP A 90 1.41 7.88 6.41
CA TRP A 90 0.38 7.12 7.09
C TRP A 90 -0.92 7.91 7.10
N VAL A 91 -2.05 7.20 7.03
CA VAL A 91 -3.38 7.74 7.31
C VAL A 91 -3.89 7.18 8.63
N VAL A 92 -4.47 8.04 9.46
CA VAL A 92 -5.09 7.63 10.72
C VAL A 92 -6.44 6.97 10.45
N THR A 93 -6.58 5.69 10.77
CA THR A 93 -7.81 4.92 10.57
C THR A 93 -8.51 4.58 11.89
N GLY A 94 -7.78 4.58 13.00
CA GLY A 94 -8.31 4.28 14.33
C GLY A 94 -8.94 5.46 15.06
N GLY A 95 -9.61 5.16 16.18
CA GLY A 95 -10.05 6.16 17.16
C GLY A 95 -11.29 6.98 16.79
N LYS A 96 -12.03 6.59 15.73
CA LYS A 96 -13.19 7.35 15.21
C LYS A 96 -14.21 7.75 16.29
N ASP A 97 -14.60 6.81 17.15
CA ASP A 97 -15.59 7.04 18.22
C ASP A 97 -15.08 7.98 19.33
N LYS A 98 -13.78 8.28 19.34
CA LYS A 98 -13.11 9.16 20.31
C LYS A 98 -12.54 10.41 19.65
N GLY A 99 -12.87 10.66 18.39
CA GLY A 99 -12.37 11.81 17.62
C GLY A 99 -10.89 11.71 17.23
N GLY A 100 -10.31 10.51 17.22
CA GLY A 100 -8.92 10.27 16.81
C GLY A 100 -8.08 9.48 17.81
N ILE A 101 -6.80 9.33 17.47
CA ILE A 101 -5.81 8.56 18.22
C ILE A 101 -5.05 9.43 19.22
N ILE A 102 -4.51 8.80 20.26
CA ILE A 102 -3.75 9.50 21.31
C ILE A 102 -2.36 9.85 20.76
N VAL A 103 -1.98 11.11 20.91
CA VAL A 103 -0.62 11.59 20.64
C VAL A 103 0.11 11.76 21.96
N ARG A 104 1.37 11.30 22.03
CA ARG A 104 2.23 11.50 23.19
C ARG A 104 3.46 12.35 22.84
N SER A 105 4.02 13.01 23.85
CA SER A 105 5.20 13.87 23.69
C SER A 105 6.50 13.09 23.47
N GLY A 106 6.56 11.81 23.85
CA GLY A 106 7.75 10.98 23.73
C GLY A 106 7.47 9.54 23.29
N LYS A 107 8.56 8.83 22.96
CA LYS A 107 8.50 7.44 22.49
C LYS A 107 7.93 6.47 23.51
N ASP A 108 8.14 6.75 24.80
CA ASP A 108 7.65 5.90 25.89
C ASP A 108 6.11 5.91 25.93
N PRO A 109 5.42 4.74 26.02
CA PRO A 109 3.96 4.66 26.16
C PRO A 109 3.42 5.33 27.42
N LYS A 110 4.26 5.67 28.39
CA LYS A 110 3.93 6.40 29.62
C LYS A 110 4.27 7.89 29.53
N SER A 111 4.87 8.36 28.45
CA SER A 111 5.13 9.80 28.25
C SER A 111 3.82 10.60 28.23
N ALA A 112 3.93 11.90 28.53
CA ALA A 112 2.76 12.78 28.63
C ALA A 112 1.92 12.73 27.35
N GLN A 113 0.62 12.51 27.52
CA GLN A 113 -0.34 12.64 26.42
C GLN A 113 -0.52 14.12 26.09
N LEU A 114 -0.58 14.46 24.81
CA LEU A 114 -0.90 15.81 24.37
C LEU A 114 -2.40 16.09 24.50
N ASP A 115 -2.75 17.36 24.65
CA ASP A 115 -4.14 17.80 24.91
C ASP A 115 -5.10 17.46 23.77
N LYS A 116 -4.61 17.44 22.53
CA LYS A 116 -5.38 17.12 21.33
C LYS A 116 -5.03 15.73 20.80
N ARG A 117 -6.05 15.04 20.30
CA ARG A 117 -5.92 13.79 19.54
C ARG A 117 -5.58 14.10 18.09
N LEU A 118 -4.93 13.16 17.42
CA LEU A 118 -4.77 13.19 15.97
C LEU A 118 -6.01 12.55 15.34
N ALA A 119 -6.78 13.33 14.60
CA ALA A 119 -8.10 12.93 14.10
C ALA A 119 -8.02 11.77 13.09
N THR A 120 -9.06 10.94 13.06
CA THR A 120 -9.22 9.93 12.00
C THR A 120 -9.31 10.61 10.63
N GLY A 121 -8.57 10.10 9.64
CA GLY A 121 -8.38 10.70 8.32
C GLY A 121 -7.21 11.67 8.23
N ALA A 122 -6.56 12.03 9.34
CA ALA A 122 -5.32 12.81 9.28
C ALA A 122 -4.22 12.02 8.56
N ILE A 123 -3.37 12.76 7.83
CA ILE A 123 -2.26 12.21 7.06
C ILE A 123 -0.97 12.71 7.69
N ILE A 124 -0.03 11.81 7.94
CA ILE A 124 1.21 12.08 8.66
C ILE A 124 2.41 11.44 7.96
N GLU A 125 3.57 12.08 8.05
CA GLU A 125 4.85 11.49 7.67
C GLU A 125 5.52 10.86 8.89
N GLU A 126 6.10 9.68 8.72
CA GLU A 126 7.01 9.06 9.69
C GLU A 126 8.37 9.74 9.69
N LEU A 127 8.79 10.19 10.86
CA LEU A 127 10.13 10.77 11.09
C LEU A 127 11.07 9.79 11.79
N GLU A 128 10.52 8.89 12.62
CA GLU A 128 11.26 7.91 13.41
C GLU A 128 10.32 6.76 13.77
N LYS A 129 10.82 5.53 13.80
CA LYS A 129 10.08 4.33 14.21
C LYS A 129 10.77 3.63 15.37
N ASP A 130 9.97 3.26 16.37
CA ASP A 130 10.38 2.53 17.56
C ASP A 130 9.36 1.40 17.77
N GLU A 131 9.71 0.21 17.26
CA GLU A 131 8.86 -0.99 17.29
C GLU A 131 7.44 -0.76 16.74
N ASP A 132 6.45 -0.61 17.61
CA ASP A 132 5.03 -0.43 17.30
C ASP A 132 4.58 1.04 17.34
N ARG A 133 5.53 1.98 17.39
CA ARG A 133 5.26 3.42 17.47
C ARG A 133 6.06 4.19 16.45
N ILE A 134 5.47 5.31 16.02
CA ILE A 134 6.14 6.26 15.15
C ILE A 134 6.11 7.66 15.74
N LYS A 135 7.22 8.36 15.57
CA LYS A 135 7.26 9.81 15.63
C LYS A 135 6.81 10.33 14.29
N TYR A 136 5.93 11.32 14.30
CA TYR A 136 5.37 11.85 13.07
C TYR A 136 5.44 13.36 12.98
N GLU A 137 5.32 13.86 11.76
CA GLU A 137 4.92 15.24 11.46
C GLU A 137 3.67 15.23 10.57
N LYS A 138 2.70 16.07 10.91
CA LYS A 138 1.39 16.09 10.27
C LYS A 138 1.48 16.77 8.91
N ILE A 139 0.95 16.12 7.89
CA ILE A 139 0.82 16.68 6.54
C ILE A 139 -0.53 17.39 6.40
N THR A 140 -1.63 16.73 6.78
CA THR A 140 -2.98 17.33 6.76
C THR A 140 -3.92 16.69 7.76
N GLY A 141 -5.06 17.34 8.04
CA GLY A 141 -6.06 16.94 9.02
C GLY A 141 -5.93 17.63 10.38
N ASP A 142 -6.81 17.26 11.29
CA ASP A 142 -6.91 17.87 12.62
C ASP A 142 -6.06 17.15 13.66
N GLY A 143 -5.47 17.92 14.57
CA GLY A 143 -4.64 17.39 15.67
C GLY A 143 -3.28 18.08 15.79
N PRO A 144 -2.41 17.60 16.70
CA PRO A 144 -1.06 18.14 16.89
C PRO A 144 -0.20 17.98 15.63
N ASP A 145 0.65 18.97 15.35
CA ASP A 145 1.53 18.96 14.17
C ASP A 145 2.66 17.93 14.29
N MET A 146 3.03 17.53 15.51
CA MET A 146 4.03 16.50 15.76
C MET A 146 3.71 15.70 17.03
N GLY A 147 4.23 14.49 17.10
CA GLY A 147 4.25 13.69 18.32
C GLY A 147 4.51 12.22 18.06
N TRP A 148 4.24 11.39 19.07
CA TRP A 148 4.38 9.94 19.00
C TRP A 148 3.02 9.25 19.06
N VAL A 149 2.75 8.37 18.10
CA VAL A 149 1.53 7.55 18.04
C VAL A 149 1.88 6.06 18.00
N SER A 150 0.96 5.21 18.45
CA SER A 150 1.07 3.76 18.25
C SER A 150 0.48 3.39 16.90
N MET A 151 1.10 2.42 16.24
CA MET A 151 0.63 1.87 14.96
C MET A 151 -0.59 0.97 15.16
N THR A 152 -0.65 0.28 16.30
CA THR A 152 -1.77 -0.59 16.69
C THR A 152 -2.13 -0.38 18.16
N PHE A 153 -3.33 -0.78 18.54
CA PHE A 153 -3.73 -0.89 19.95
C PHE A 153 -4.58 -2.13 20.14
N LYS A 154 -4.09 -3.06 20.98
CA LYS A 154 -4.61 -4.43 21.10
C LYS A 154 -4.57 -5.15 19.74
N THR A 155 -5.70 -5.21 19.05
CA THR A 155 -5.84 -5.84 17.71
C THR A 155 -6.29 -4.85 16.64
N THR A 156 -6.47 -3.58 17.01
CA THR A 156 -6.96 -2.54 16.11
C THR A 156 -5.78 -1.80 15.51
N VAL A 157 -5.72 -1.76 14.18
CA VAL A 157 -4.80 -0.90 13.44
C VAL A 157 -5.23 0.55 13.62
N LEU A 158 -4.29 1.42 13.99
CA LEU A 158 -4.56 2.84 14.27
C LEU A 158 -4.16 3.74 13.12
N ILE A 159 -3.11 3.35 12.39
CA ILE A 159 -2.64 4.03 11.19
C ILE A 159 -2.33 2.98 10.12
N GLU A 160 -2.58 3.33 8.86
CA GLU A 160 -2.29 2.48 7.69
C GLU A 160 -1.42 3.27 6.70
N PRO A 161 -0.56 2.61 5.91
CA PRO A 161 0.16 3.29 4.83
C PRO A 161 -0.83 3.98 3.88
N LEU A 162 -0.61 5.27 3.59
CA LEU A 162 -1.47 6.06 2.70
C LEU A 162 -1.33 5.60 1.23
N TRP A 163 -0.12 5.22 0.83
CA TRP A 163 0.17 4.64 -0.48
C TRP A 163 0.71 3.24 -0.27
N PHE A 164 0.35 2.34 -1.18
CA PHE A 164 0.75 0.93 -1.16
C PHE A 164 2.23 0.82 -0.80
N ASP A 165 2.52 0.01 0.20
CA ASP A 165 3.88 -0.34 0.54
C ASP A 165 4.51 -0.93 -0.72
N LEU A 166 5.43 -0.19 -1.36
CA LEU A 166 6.12 -0.68 -2.56
C LEU A 166 7.06 -1.84 -2.21
N GLU A 167 7.28 -2.09 -0.91
CA GLU A 167 8.03 -3.22 -0.37
C GLU A 167 7.19 -4.49 -0.17
N GLU A 168 5.86 -4.38 -0.08
CA GLU A 168 5.04 -5.54 -0.43
C GLU A 168 5.16 -5.71 -1.94
N GLU A 169 5.80 -6.79 -2.39
CA GLU A 169 5.60 -7.24 -3.77
C GLU A 169 4.10 -7.16 -4.03
N VAL A 170 3.69 -6.22 -4.89
CA VAL A 170 2.31 -6.09 -5.37
C VAL A 170 2.05 -7.31 -6.24
N THR A 171 1.92 -8.46 -5.58
CA THR A 171 1.42 -9.68 -6.17
C THR A 171 -0.05 -9.43 -6.35
N PHE A 172 -0.41 -8.99 -7.55
CA PHE A 172 -1.80 -8.87 -7.95
C PHE A 172 -2.48 -10.22 -7.68
N LYS A 173 -3.33 -10.25 -6.65
CA LYS A 173 -4.07 -11.46 -6.30
C LYS A 173 -5.17 -11.64 -7.34
N ASP A 174 -4.97 -12.61 -8.20
CA ASP A 174 -5.98 -13.04 -9.15
C ASP A 174 -7.18 -13.64 -8.39
N THR A 175 -8.39 -13.40 -8.90
CA THR A 175 -9.59 -14.05 -8.38
C THR A 175 -9.83 -15.33 -9.17
N TYR A 176 -10.02 -16.44 -8.47
CA TYR A 176 -10.36 -17.74 -9.03
C TYR A 176 -11.69 -18.22 -8.45
N LYS A 177 -12.46 -18.92 -9.28
CA LYS A 177 -13.64 -19.67 -8.85
C LYS A 177 -13.29 -21.15 -8.78
N VAL A 178 -13.70 -21.79 -7.69
CA VAL A 178 -13.60 -23.24 -7.53
C VAL A 178 -14.61 -23.91 -8.45
N VAL A 179 -14.13 -24.74 -9.39
CA VAL A 179 -14.96 -25.43 -10.39
C VAL A 179 -15.14 -26.92 -10.10
N HIS A 180 -14.20 -27.51 -9.36
CA HIS A 180 -14.31 -28.87 -8.84
C HIS A 180 -15.18 -28.91 -7.58
N ASP A 181 -15.76 -30.06 -7.23
CA ASP A 181 -16.70 -30.20 -6.10
C ASP A 181 -16.08 -29.73 -4.77
N ARG A 182 -14.79 -30.02 -4.58
CA ARG A 182 -13.98 -29.57 -3.46
C ARG A 182 -12.52 -29.48 -3.87
N VAL A 183 -11.82 -28.46 -3.38
CA VAL A 183 -10.39 -28.23 -3.60
C VAL A 183 -9.71 -28.00 -2.26
N ALA A 184 -8.71 -28.84 -1.94
CA ALA A 184 -7.95 -28.72 -0.71
C ALA A 184 -6.98 -27.54 -0.77
N MET A 185 -6.92 -26.79 0.32
CA MET A 185 -5.87 -25.82 0.58
C MET A 185 -4.84 -26.47 1.50
N ARG A 186 -3.58 -26.47 1.08
CA ARG A 186 -2.49 -27.17 1.74
C ARG A 186 -1.48 -26.21 2.35
N ALA A 187 -0.74 -26.67 3.34
CA ALA A 187 0.28 -25.86 4.03
C ALA A 187 1.52 -25.62 3.16
N GLN A 188 1.74 -26.45 2.13
CA GLN A 188 2.81 -26.32 1.14
C GLN A 188 2.25 -26.70 -0.25
N PRO A 189 2.82 -26.16 -1.34
CA PRO A 189 2.37 -26.40 -2.72
C PRO A 189 2.84 -27.77 -3.26
N ASN A 190 2.46 -28.84 -2.56
CA ASN A 190 2.62 -30.22 -3.03
C ASN A 190 1.40 -31.06 -2.61
N LYS A 191 1.14 -32.17 -3.31
CA LYS A 191 -0.09 -32.98 -3.13
C LYS A 191 -0.16 -33.73 -1.80
N ASP A 192 0.96 -33.91 -1.11
CA ASP A 192 1.05 -34.71 0.12
C ASP A 192 1.09 -33.82 1.38
N ALA A 193 1.20 -32.50 1.21
CA ALA A 193 1.23 -31.53 2.30
C ALA A 193 -0.07 -31.52 3.11
N LYS A 194 0.05 -31.24 4.41
CA LYS A 194 -1.07 -31.14 5.36
C LYS A 194 -2.16 -30.22 4.81
N MET A 195 -3.39 -30.72 4.77
CA MET A 195 -4.56 -29.91 4.46
C MET A 195 -4.80 -28.92 5.60
N VAL A 196 -4.85 -27.63 5.27
CA VAL A 196 -5.15 -26.51 6.19
C VAL A 196 -6.65 -26.23 6.19
N SER A 197 -7.25 -26.17 5.01
CA SER A 197 -8.69 -25.97 4.80
C SER A 197 -9.10 -26.56 3.45
N ALA A 198 -10.36 -26.40 3.06
CA ALA A 198 -10.82 -26.73 1.72
C ALA A 198 -11.94 -25.78 1.31
N GLU A 199 -12.02 -25.50 0.02
CA GLU A 199 -13.09 -24.71 -0.57
C GLU A 199 -13.96 -25.60 -1.45
N VAL A 200 -15.24 -25.24 -1.57
CA VAL A 200 -16.23 -25.99 -2.33
C VAL A 200 -16.53 -25.31 -3.65
N LYS A 201 -17.11 -26.07 -4.59
CA LYS A 201 -17.54 -25.55 -5.89
C LYS A 201 -18.34 -24.26 -5.76
N GLY A 202 -17.96 -23.25 -6.53
CA GLY A 202 -18.58 -21.93 -6.54
C GLY A 202 -17.90 -20.90 -5.63
N SER A 203 -17.11 -21.31 -4.64
CA SER A 203 -16.32 -20.39 -3.83
C SER A 203 -15.40 -19.53 -4.69
N LYS A 204 -15.22 -18.27 -4.29
CA LYS A 204 -14.23 -17.36 -4.88
C LYS A 204 -13.03 -17.27 -3.94
N VAL A 205 -11.85 -17.51 -4.47
CA VAL A 205 -10.58 -17.42 -3.76
C VAL A 205 -9.68 -16.41 -4.45
N ARG A 206 -8.92 -15.66 -3.67
CA ARG A 206 -7.96 -14.67 -4.18
C ARG A 206 -6.55 -15.07 -3.78
N GLY A 207 -5.63 -15.06 -4.73
CA GLY A 207 -4.26 -15.45 -4.47
C GLY A 207 -3.32 -15.19 -5.62
N THR A 208 -2.06 -15.53 -5.40
CA THR A 208 -0.98 -15.36 -6.38
C THR A 208 -0.67 -16.71 -6.99
N VAL A 209 -0.58 -16.78 -8.31
CA VAL A 209 -0.19 -18.02 -8.99
C VAL A 209 1.31 -18.25 -8.80
N ILE A 210 1.67 -19.44 -8.35
CA ILE A 210 3.04 -19.93 -8.30
C ILE A 210 3.14 -21.26 -9.04
N GLU A 211 4.33 -21.61 -9.48
CA GLU A 211 4.62 -22.92 -10.08
C GLU A 211 5.65 -23.65 -9.23
N GLN A 212 5.35 -24.89 -8.87
CA GLN A 212 6.27 -25.76 -8.14
C GLN A 212 6.18 -27.16 -8.71
N ASP A 213 7.34 -27.73 -9.05
CA ASP A 213 7.48 -29.07 -9.63
C ASP A 213 6.60 -29.27 -10.88
N GLY A 214 6.47 -28.22 -11.71
CA GLY A 214 5.66 -28.21 -12.93
C GLY A 214 4.14 -28.17 -12.69
N VAL A 215 3.69 -27.95 -11.45
CA VAL A 215 2.28 -27.82 -11.09
C VAL A 215 1.98 -26.38 -10.67
N LYS A 216 0.87 -25.84 -11.19
CA LYS A 216 0.42 -24.49 -10.84
C LYS A 216 -0.45 -24.49 -9.58
N TRP A 217 -0.09 -23.64 -8.64
CA TRP A 217 -0.76 -23.46 -7.36
C TRP A 217 -1.20 -22.01 -7.18
N LEU A 218 -2.34 -21.82 -6.54
CA LEU A 218 -2.79 -20.53 -6.04
C LEU A 218 -2.36 -20.39 -4.58
N LYS A 219 -1.45 -19.47 -4.32
CA LYS A 219 -1.01 -19.05 -2.98
C LYS A 219 -2.02 -18.07 -2.38
N VAL A 220 -2.69 -18.46 -1.31
CA VAL A 220 -3.81 -17.75 -0.65
C VAL A 220 -3.40 -17.39 0.78
N ALA A 221 -3.76 -16.19 1.23
CA ALA A 221 -3.59 -15.80 2.63
C ALA A 221 -4.74 -16.36 3.48
N VAL A 222 -4.40 -17.17 4.48
CA VAL A 222 -5.33 -17.78 5.44
C VAL A 222 -5.31 -16.96 6.71
N HIS A 223 -6.42 -16.27 6.98
CA HIS A 223 -6.57 -15.48 8.20
C HIS A 223 -7.09 -16.39 9.32
N ASN A 224 -6.31 -16.53 10.40
CA ASN A 224 -6.78 -17.10 11.65
C ASN A 224 -6.68 -16.06 12.77
N VAL A 225 -7.48 -16.23 13.82
CA VAL A 225 -7.62 -15.30 14.97
C VAL A 225 -6.29 -14.98 15.68
N LYS A 226 -5.24 -15.77 15.47
CA LYS A 226 -3.92 -15.60 16.11
C LYS A 226 -2.75 -15.36 15.17
N ASP A 227 -2.87 -15.62 13.86
CA ASP A 227 -1.79 -15.48 12.87
C ASP A 227 -2.36 -15.52 11.43
N THR A 228 -1.72 -14.79 10.51
CA THR A 228 -1.89 -14.97 9.07
C THR A 228 -0.94 -16.07 8.60
N LYS A 229 -1.47 -17.15 8.01
CA LYS A 229 -0.68 -18.23 7.42
C LYS A 229 -0.90 -18.29 5.91
N GLU A 230 0.04 -18.87 5.19
CA GLU A 230 -0.10 -19.11 3.77
C GLU A 230 -0.74 -20.49 3.52
N GLY A 231 -1.58 -20.56 2.49
CA GLY A 231 -2.20 -21.79 2.01
C GLY A 231 -2.08 -21.90 0.49
N PHE A 232 -2.00 -23.13 -0.02
CA PHE A 232 -1.76 -23.40 -1.43
C PHE A 232 -2.87 -24.29 -1.99
N MET A 233 -3.54 -23.83 -3.03
CA MET A 233 -4.60 -24.59 -3.72
C MET A 233 -4.16 -24.93 -5.13
N MET A 234 -4.25 -26.19 -5.52
CA MET A 234 -3.86 -26.62 -6.86
C MET A 234 -4.84 -26.05 -7.89
N ILE A 235 -4.32 -25.43 -8.96
CA ILE A 235 -5.14 -24.83 -10.03
C ILE A 235 -5.56 -25.89 -11.04
N ASP A 236 -4.60 -26.75 -11.44
CA ASP A 236 -4.80 -27.85 -12.36
C ASP A 236 -4.39 -29.17 -11.72
N GLY A 237 -5.39 -30.04 -11.52
CA GLY A 237 -5.28 -31.36 -10.95
C GLY A 237 -5.02 -32.47 -11.96
N ALA A 238 -4.58 -32.17 -13.19
CA ALA A 238 -4.19 -33.20 -14.17
C ALA A 238 -3.16 -34.19 -13.60
N SER A 239 -2.21 -33.72 -12.78
CA SER A 239 -1.20 -34.55 -12.09
C SER A 239 -1.78 -35.55 -11.07
N VAL A 240 -3.03 -35.36 -10.66
CA VAL A 240 -3.78 -36.21 -9.73
C VAL A 240 -5.07 -36.77 -10.33
N GLY A 241 -5.26 -36.64 -11.65
CA GLY A 241 -6.42 -37.18 -12.38
C GLY A 241 -7.74 -36.41 -12.20
N LEU A 242 -7.70 -35.15 -11.74
CA LEU A 242 -8.90 -34.36 -11.42
C LEU A 242 -9.19 -33.21 -12.39
N GLY A 243 -8.30 -32.95 -13.36
CA GLY A 243 -8.44 -31.84 -14.32
C GLY A 243 -8.43 -30.46 -13.66
N VAL A 244 -9.00 -29.45 -14.31
CA VAL A 244 -9.00 -28.06 -13.82
C VAL A 244 -9.80 -27.94 -12.52
N LEU A 245 -9.18 -27.42 -11.47
CA LEU A 245 -9.76 -27.28 -10.13
C LEU A 245 -10.22 -25.85 -9.86
N LEU A 246 -9.45 -24.86 -10.34
CA LEU A 246 -9.69 -23.44 -10.19
C LEU A 246 -9.69 -22.76 -11.56
N GLN A 247 -10.71 -21.92 -11.82
CA GLN A 247 -10.81 -21.13 -13.04
C GLN A 247 -10.68 -19.64 -12.72
N LYS A 248 -9.80 -18.92 -13.42
CA LYS A 248 -9.62 -17.47 -13.25
C LYS A 248 -10.90 -16.73 -13.67
N VAL A 249 -11.29 -15.71 -12.90
CA VAL A 249 -12.51 -14.89 -13.11
C VAL A 249 -12.15 -13.42 -13.16
#